data_AF-A0A2D5YVL1-F1
#
_entry.id   AF-A0A2D5YVL1-F1
#
_cell.length_a   1.000
_cell.length_b   1.000
_cell.length_c   1.000
_cell.angle_alpha   90.00
_cell.angle_beta   90.00
_cell.angle_gamma   90.00
#
_symmetry.space_group_name_H-M   'P 1'
#
loop_
_entity.id
_entity.type
_entity.pdbx_description
1 polymer ?
#
loop_
_entity_poly.entity_id
_entity_poly.type
_entity_poly.pdbx_seq_one_letter_code
_entity_poly.pdbx_strand_id
1 'polypeptide(L)'
;MKSNPISVLCLLVIVLACGSFVWPTRAQGRQFVEKLEQRSSKIGQIDNLIRTRRRIPPQNPDDEETDIWLTVNRAAIDRLKEIHQVMGTQYKEVFGILVDFNRRDDRIMFEGVFPKPVRASTPFNARDDHPEAYVRLLEGLGAGAPVDKEAMSQRVKEIIKDHALRTGESEARRSGVMDTELEENKRKELLSLIRGQAQSIQIYADPPYQDPTSSVWNTTVGSLTLGKWVHSSSPTMFELWEAQMALWIQQDIAEAIRRVNGAGDSESTVIGNPVKHIVRVKVPPLDDGGLVGLNIRDTDLAKKSDDSGFPNHSGRSRPDMSEDGAYTGSVTGRKCNALYDVIHTDVELVVDAMRIPELLKAFSEVNFITVIDMSIVDVDEYASMLDGYYYGDNDVVRLFLTLESIWLRRWTAGHADAEEAAEFGEPFVRGKMPDRVRQALGLEPREEDPTPEPLRSASRSGIR
;
A
#
# COMPACT_ATOMS: atom_id res chain seq x y z
N MET A 1 0.29 16.96 -97.28
CA MET A 1 0.60 15.53 -97.07
C MET A 1 -0.63 14.90 -96.43
N LYS A 2 -1.29 13.95 -97.12
CA LYS A 2 -2.46 13.23 -96.59
C LYS A 2 -1.97 12.33 -95.45
N SER A 3 -2.35 12.62 -94.22
CA SER A 3 -2.03 11.82 -93.05
C SER A 3 -2.61 10.42 -93.24
N ASN A 4 -1.73 9.44 -93.49
CA ASN A 4 -2.13 8.06 -93.68
C ASN A 4 -2.47 7.50 -92.28
N PRO A 5 -3.74 7.15 -92.01
CA PRO A 5 -4.20 6.81 -90.65
C PRO A 5 -3.44 5.62 -90.05
N ILE A 6 -2.92 4.74 -90.91
CA ILE A 6 -2.11 3.57 -90.51
C ILE A 6 -0.77 3.99 -89.88
N SER A 7 -0.11 5.05 -90.37
CA SER A 7 1.16 5.53 -89.81
C SER A 7 0.97 6.19 -88.45
N VAL A 8 -0.15 6.90 -88.25
CA VAL A 8 -0.51 7.49 -86.94
C VAL A 8 -0.82 6.39 -85.94
N LEU A 9 -1.53 5.33 -86.36
CA LEU A 9 -1.82 4.18 -85.50
C LEU A 9 -0.55 3.44 -85.08
N CYS A 10 0.40 3.21 -86.00
CA CYS A 10 1.66 2.55 -85.68
C CYS A 10 2.51 3.37 -84.70
N LEU A 11 2.58 4.70 -84.86
CA LEU A 11 3.29 5.56 -83.93
C LEU A 11 2.67 5.51 -82.53
N LEU A 12 1.33 5.47 -82.45
CA LEU A 12 0.60 5.41 -81.20
C LEU A 12 0.79 4.07 -80.47
N VAL A 13 0.86 2.95 -81.22
CA VAL A 13 1.20 1.63 -80.66
C VAL A 13 2.63 1.58 -80.14
N ILE A 14 3.60 2.20 -80.84
CA ILE A 14 4.99 2.26 -80.37
C ILE A 14 5.11 3.10 -79.09
N VAL A 15 4.43 4.24 -79.01
CA VAL A 15 4.41 5.08 -77.79
C VAL A 15 3.74 4.36 -76.62
N LEU A 16 2.64 3.64 -76.85
CA LEU A 16 1.98 2.83 -75.83
C LEU A 16 2.84 1.63 -75.38
N ALA A 17 3.56 0.99 -76.30
CA ALA A 17 4.46 -0.12 -75.98
C ALA A 17 5.71 0.34 -75.19
N CYS A 18 6.27 1.51 -75.51
CA CYS A 18 7.35 2.11 -74.73
C CYS A 18 6.87 2.55 -73.34
N GLY A 19 5.65 3.11 -73.24
CA GLY A 19 5.05 3.49 -71.97
C GLY A 19 4.75 2.30 -71.05
N SER A 20 4.27 1.19 -71.62
CA SER A 20 3.94 -0.02 -70.85
C SER A 20 5.15 -0.77 -70.33
N PHE A 21 6.35 -0.56 -70.89
CA PHE A 21 7.60 -1.14 -70.39
C PHE A 21 8.23 -0.33 -69.24
N VAL A 22 8.05 1.00 -69.23
CA VAL A 22 8.65 1.90 -68.23
C VAL A 22 7.87 1.91 -66.90
N TRP A 23 6.58 1.61 -66.92
CA TRP A 23 5.76 1.54 -65.70
C TRP A 23 6.14 0.36 -64.78
N PRO A 24 6.15 -0.91 -65.22
CA PRO A 24 6.44 -2.04 -64.34
C PRO A 24 7.87 -2.01 -63.80
N THR A 25 8.83 -1.49 -64.57
CA THR A 25 10.23 -1.36 -64.15
C THR A 25 10.42 -0.31 -63.06
N ARG A 26 9.65 0.79 -63.06
CA ARG A 26 9.66 1.77 -61.96
C ARG A 26 9.02 1.23 -60.68
N ALA A 27 7.98 0.41 -60.79
CA ALA A 27 7.35 -0.21 -59.61
C ALA A 27 8.25 -1.26 -58.95
N GLN A 28 8.90 -2.12 -59.76
CA GLN A 28 9.88 -3.08 -59.26
C GLN A 28 11.16 -2.39 -58.74
N GLY A 29 11.56 -1.27 -59.34
CA GLY A 29 12.70 -0.46 -58.89
C GLY A 29 12.52 0.10 -57.48
N ARG A 30 11.33 0.60 -57.12
CA ARG A 30 11.07 1.09 -55.75
C ARG A 30 11.15 -0.02 -54.72
N GLN A 31 10.54 -1.17 -55.00
CA GLN A 31 10.62 -2.33 -54.09
C GLN A 31 12.06 -2.84 -53.93
N PHE A 32 12.88 -2.73 -54.98
CA PHE A 32 14.28 -3.11 -54.91
C PHE A 32 15.11 -2.13 -54.08
N VAL A 33 14.91 -0.81 -54.25
CA VAL A 33 15.56 0.23 -53.44
C VAL A 33 15.16 0.10 -51.97
N GLU A 34 13.88 -0.10 -51.68
CA GLU A 34 13.38 -0.29 -50.32
C GLU A 34 13.99 -1.56 -49.66
N LYS A 35 14.12 -2.65 -50.42
CA LYS A 35 14.82 -3.86 -49.96
C LYS A 35 16.31 -3.63 -49.72
N LEU A 36 16.98 -2.78 -50.52
CA LEU A 36 18.38 -2.43 -50.33
C LEU A 36 18.58 -1.53 -49.11
N GLU A 37 17.70 -0.56 -48.87
CA GLU A 37 17.72 0.29 -47.68
C GLU A 37 17.46 -0.52 -46.41
N GLN A 38 16.49 -1.45 -46.44
CA GLN A 38 16.26 -2.38 -45.33
C GLN A 38 17.47 -3.27 -45.06
N ARG A 39 18.18 -3.74 -46.10
CA ARG A 39 19.43 -4.51 -45.94
C ARG A 39 20.56 -3.65 -45.39
N SER A 40 20.72 -2.43 -45.88
CA SER A 40 21.72 -1.47 -45.40
C SER A 40 21.51 -1.14 -43.92
N SER A 41 20.26 -0.86 -43.52
CA SER A 41 19.88 -0.62 -42.13
C SER A 41 20.21 -1.81 -41.23
N LYS A 42 19.90 -3.05 -41.67
CA LYS A 42 20.26 -4.27 -40.93
C LYS A 42 21.77 -4.47 -40.83
N ILE A 43 22.54 -4.15 -41.87
CA ILE A 43 24.01 -4.21 -41.82
C ILE A 43 24.56 -3.16 -40.84
N GLY A 44 23.99 -1.95 -40.82
CA GLY A 44 24.35 -0.91 -39.84
C GLY A 44 24.03 -1.32 -38.39
N GLN A 45 22.91 -1.99 -38.16
CA GLN A 45 22.57 -2.58 -36.85
C GLN A 45 23.56 -3.67 -36.44
N ILE A 46 23.98 -4.53 -37.37
CA ILE A 46 24.98 -5.58 -37.13
C ILE A 46 26.35 -4.95 -36.81
N ASP A 47 26.79 -3.95 -37.57
CA ASP A 47 28.08 -3.28 -37.33
C ASP A 47 28.08 -2.52 -35.99
N ASN A 48 26.96 -1.91 -35.61
CA ASN A 48 26.79 -1.34 -34.27
C ASN A 48 26.84 -2.41 -33.18
N LEU A 49 26.18 -3.55 -33.36
CA LEU A 49 26.22 -4.66 -32.39
C LEU A 49 27.63 -5.26 -32.26
N ILE A 50 28.40 -5.33 -33.35
CA ILE A 50 29.80 -5.80 -33.35
C ILE A 50 30.72 -4.81 -32.61
N ARG A 51 30.43 -3.51 -32.68
CA ARG A 51 31.25 -2.46 -32.06
C ARG A 51 30.81 -2.08 -30.64
N THR A 52 29.65 -2.54 -30.18
CA THR A 52 29.14 -2.18 -28.85
C THR A 52 29.95 -2.90 -27.79
N ARG A 53 30.81 -2.15 -27.09
CA ARG A 53 31.43 -2.64 -25.85
C ARG A 53 30.35 -2.75 -24.77
N ARG A 54 30.28 -3.89 -24.10
CA ARG A 54 29.42 -4.09 -22.93
C ARG A 54 30.33 -4.47 -21.76
N ARG A 55 30.19 -3.75 -20.65
CA ARG A 55 30.74 -4.16 -19.36
C ARG A 55 29.92 -5.34 -18.86
N ILE A 56 30.56 -6.47 -18.65
CA ILE A 56 29.92 -7.65 -18.05
C ILE A 56 30.21 -7.57 -16.55
N PRO A 57 29.18 -7.54 -15.69
CA PRO A 57 29.40 -7.57 -14.27
C PRO A 57 30.11 -8.88 -13.88
N PRO A 58 31.06 -8.83 -12.95
CA PRO A 58 31.78 -10.01 -12.50
C PRO A 58 30.83 -11.04 -11.87
N GLN A 59 31.15 -12.33 -12.02
CA GLN A 59 30.36 -13.41 -11.42
C GLN A 59 30.50 -13.47 -9.89
N ASN A 60 31.66 -13.05 -9.36
CA ASN A 60 31.86 -12.87 -7.92
C ASN A 60 31.99 -11.38 -7.61
N PRO A 61 31.49 -10.93 -6.44
CA PRO A 61 31.55 -9.52 -6.06
C PRO A 61 32.97 -8.97 -5.88
N ASP A 62 33.97 -9.84 -5.69
CA ASP A 62 35.38 -9.45 -5.51
C ASP A 62 36.19 -9.41 -6.82
N ASP A 63 35.64 -9.85 -7.95
CA ASP A 63 36.35 -9.85 -9.23
C ASP A 63 36.24 -8.47 -9.93
N GLU A 64 37.29 -8.04 -10.64
CA GLU A 64 37.27 -6.77 -11.38
C GLU A 64 36.36 -6.85 -12.63
N GLU A 65 35.64 -5.77 -12.93
CA GLU A 65 34.84 -5.65 -14.16
C GLU A 65 35.73 -5.85 -15.39
N THR A 66 35.39 -6.81 -16.25
CA THR A 66 36.17 -7.09 -17.47
C THR A 66 35.49 -6.48 -18.69
N ASP A 67 36.16 -5.53 -19.36
CA ASP A 67 35.73 -4.97 -20.65
C ASP A 67 36.07 -5.98 -21.77
N ILE A 68 35.10 -6.77 -22.21
CA ILE A 68 35.29 -7.74 -23.29
C ILE A 68 34.73 -7.18 -24.60
N TRP A 69 35.53 -7.22 -25.66
CA TRP A 69 35.04 -7.04 -27.03
C TRP A 69 34.18 -8.24 -27.40
N LEU A 70 32.87 -8.10 -27.22
CA LEU A 70 31.93 -9.14 -27.60
C LEU A 70 31.70 -9.06 -29.12
N THR A 71 32.59 -9.64 -29.93
CA THR A 71 32.16 -10.07 -31.27
C THR A 71 30.98 -11.00 -31.06
N VAL A 72 29.83 -10.69 -31.67
CA VAL A 72 28.59 -11.48 -31.60
C VAL A 72 28.82 -12.83 -32.31
N ASN A 73 29.60 -13.70 -31.66
CA ASN A 73 29.79 -15.08 -32.03
C ASN A 73 28.71 -15.91 -31.33
N ARG A 74 28.27 -17.00 -31.95
CA ARG A 74 27.25 -17.91 -31.38
C ARG A 74 27.60 -18.30 -29.94
N ALA A 75 28.86 -18.59 -29.65
CA ALA A 75 29.32 -18.92 -28.30
C ALA A 75 29.02 -17.82 -27.25
N ALA A 76 29.11 -16.54 -27.61
CA ALA A 76 28.79 -15.43 -26.72
C ALA A 76 27.27 -15.27 -26.52
N ILE A 77 26.48 -15.45 -27.59
CA ILE A 77 25.01 -15.48 -27.49
C ILE A 77 24.56 -16.64 -26.61
N ASP A 78 25.13 -17.84 -26.80
CA ASP A 78 24.78 -19.03 -26.04
C ASP A 78 25.15 -18.86 -24.56
N ARG A 79 26.30 -18.26 -24.25
CA ARG A 79 26.68 -17.93 -22.87
C ARG A 79 25.78 -16.85 -22.26
N LEU A 80 25.39 -15.82 -23.01
CA LEU A 80 24.42 -14.82 -22.54
C LEU A 80 23.05 -15.45 -22.27
N LYS A 81 22.59 -16.36 -23.13
CA LYS A 81 21.34 -17.11 -22.89
C LYS A 81 21.42 -17.95 -21.63
N GLU A 82 22.54 -18.63 -21.39
CA GLU A 82 22.77 -19.39 -20.16
C GLU A 82 22.74 -18.47 -18.93
N ILE A 83 23.45 -17.34 -18.96
CA ILE A 83 23.43 -16.34 -17.87
C ILE A 83 22.02 -15.79 -17.65
N HIS A 84 21.29 -15.44 -18.72
CA HIS A 84 19.91 -14.99 -18.63
C HIS A 84 18.98 -16.06 -18.07
N GLN A 85 19.20 -17.34 -18.41
CA GLN A 85 18.42 -18.45 -17.87
C GLN A 85 18.67 -18.62 -16.37
N VAL A 86 19.94 -18.60 -15.93
CA VAL A 86 20.31 -18.70 -14.51
C VAL A 86 19.79 -17.51 -13.72
N MET A 87 19.99 -16.27 -14.21
CA MET A 87 19.45 -15.07 -13.58
C MET A 87 17.92 -15.09 -13.55
N GLY A 88 17.27 -15.61 -14.60
CA GLY A 88 15.83 -15.79 -14.65
C GLY A 88 15.34 -16.73 -13.56
N THR A 89 15.97 -17.89 -13.38
CA THR A 89 15.62 -18.83 -12.30
C THR A 89 15.83 -18.20 -10.92
N GLN A 90 16.98 -17.57 -10.67
CA GLN A 90 17.26 -16.91 -9.39
C GLN A 90 16.28 -15.77 -9.11
N TYR A 91 15.95 -14.96 -10.12
CA TYR A 91 14.95 -13.90 -10.00
C TYR A 91 13.58 -14.48 -9.62
N LYS A 92 13.15 -15.57 -10.25
CA LYS A 92 11.87 -16.24 -9.95
C LYS A 92 11.82 -16.75 -8.50
N GLU A 93 12.89 -17.39 -8.05
CA GLU A 93 13.00 -17.89 -6.67
C GLU A 93 12.96 -16.75 -5.65
N VAL A 94 13.81 -15.72 -5.83
CA VAL A 94 13.84 -14.56 -4.92
C VAL A 94 12.50 -13.83 -4.95
N PHE A 95 11.94 -13.57 -6.13
CA PHE A 95 10.66 -12.88 -6.25
C PHE A 95 9.52 -13.68 -5.62
N GLY A 96 9.49 -15.01 -5.77
CA GLY A 96 8.54 -15.88 -5.09
C GLY A 96 8.63 -15.76 -3.56
N ILE A 97 9.85 -15.79 -3.01
CA ILE A 97 10.08 -15.60 -1.57
C ILE A 97 9.57 -14.22 -1.11
N LEU A 98 9.81 -13.17 -1.90
CA LEU A 98 9.34 -11.82 -1.56
C LEU A 98 7.80 -11.73 -1.62
N VAL A 99 7.16 -12.41 -2.58
CA VAL A 99 5.69 -12.50 -2.68
C VAL A 99 5.11 -13.24 -1.48
N ASP A 100 5.68 -14.37 -1.09
CA ASP A 100 5.24 -15.13 0.08
C ASP A 100 5.46 -14.35 1.38
N PHE A 101 6.56 -13.60 1.48
CA PHE A 101 6.80 -12.67 2.59
C PHE A 101 5.76 -11.55 2.64
N ASN A 102 5.36 -11.01 1.48
CA ASN A 102 4.38 -9.93 1.39
C ASN A 102 2.93 -10.37 1.59
N ARG A 103 2.63 -11.67 1.41
CA ARG A 103 1.30 -12.26 1.57
C ARG A 103 1.01 -12.73 3.01
N ARG A 104 2.00 -12.70 3.91
CA ARG A 104 2.02 -13.38 5.24
C ARG A 104 0.64 -13.52 5.89
N ASP A 105 0.06 -14.72 5.83
CA ASP A 105 -1.25 -15.07 6.41
C ASP A 105 -2.40 -14.06 6.15
N ASP A 106 -2.25 -13.21 5.14
CA ASP A 106 -3.21 -12.17 4.75
C ASP A 106 -4.41 -12.84 4.09
N ARG A 107 -5.27 -13.36 4.96
CA ARG A 107 -6.60 -13.79 4.60
C ARG A 107 -7.34 -12.55 4.14
N ILE A 108 -8.04 -12.71 3.02
CA ILE A 108 -9.04 -11.70 2.65
C ILE A 108 -10.03 -11.68 3.79
N MET A 109 -10.21 -10.52 4.39
CA MET A 109 -11.17 -10.40 5.46
C MET A 109 -12.58 -10.65 4.95
N PHE A 110 -12.86 -10.07 3.78
CA PHE A 110 -14.14 -10.12 3.14
C PHE A 110 -14.20 -11.25 2.12
N GLU A 111 -14.36 -12.48 2.63
CA GLU A 111 -14.51 -13.65 1.77
C GLU A 111 -15.67 -13.45 0.78
N GLY A 112 -15.38 -13.67 -0.51
CA GLY A 112 -16.37 -13.56 -1.57
C GLY A 112 -16.74 -12.12 -1.98
N VAL A 113 -16.06 -11.08 -1.50
CA VAL A 113 -16.18 -9.72 -2.07
C VAL A 113 -15.35 -9.59 -3.34
N PHE A 114 -14.13 -10.14 -3.31
CA PHE A 114 -13.13 -9.94 -4.35
C PHE A 114 -12.93 -11.18 -5.23
N PRO A 115 -12.59 -11.00 -6.52
CA PRO A 115 -12.50 -9.72 -7.26
C PRO A 115 -13.87 -9.16 -7.69
N LYS A 116 -14.91 -10.00 -7.66
CA LYS A 116 -16.31 -9.64 -7.91
C LYS A 116 -17.15 -10.25 -6.78
N PRO A 117 -18.16 -9.54 -6.25
CA PRO A 117 -18.92 -10.02 -5.12
C PRO A 117 -19.79 -11.22 -5.51
N VAL A 118 -19.75 -12.28 -4.70
CA VAL A 118 -20.54 -13.51 -4.92
C VAL A 118 -22.04 -13.23 -4.76
N ARG A 119 -22.41 -12.27 -3.90
CA ARG A 119 -23.80 -11.85 -3.67
C ARG A 119 -23.89 -10.33 -3.58
N ALA A 120 -25.05 -9.78 -3.91
CA ALA A 120 -25.31 -8.34 -3.81
C ALA A 120 -25.18 -7.80 -2.37
N SER A 121 -25.38 -8.66 -1.35
CA SER A 121 -25.26 -8.28 0.06
C SER A 121 -23.81 -8.27 0.57
N THR A 122 -22.87 -8.96 -0.10
CA THR A 122 -21.50 -9.13 0.42
C THR A 122 -20.75 -7.80 0.64
N PRO A 123 -20.86 -6.78 -0.25
CA PRO A 123 -20.29 -5.45 -0.01
C PRO A 123 -20.79 -4.77 1.28
N PHE A 124 -22.04 -4.99 1.65
CA PHE A 124 -22.64 -4.41 2.86
C PHE A 124 -22.13 -5.12 4.11
N ASN A 125 -22.07 -6.45 4.07
CA ASN A 125 -21.50 -7.23 5.17
C ASN A 125 -20.03 -6.85 5.40
N ALA A 126 -19.24 -6.72 4.33
CA ALA A 126 -17.85 -6.29 4.42
C ALA A 126 -17.69 -4.93 5.09
N ARG A 127 -18.63 -4.00 4.83
CA ARG A 127 -18.62 -2.71 5.50
C ARG A 127 -18.82 -2.83 7.00
N ASP A 128 -19.73 -3.70 7.41
CA ASP A 128 -20.09 -3.92 8.81
C ASP A 128 -19.02 -4.77 9.55
N ASP A 129 -18.36 -5.70 8.85
CA ASP A 129 -17.33 -6.58 9.39
C ASP A 129 -15.97 -5.85 9.64
N HIS A 130 -15.70 -4.77 8.91
CA HIS A 130 -14.40 -4.10 8.95
C HIS A 130 -14.10 -3.38 10.28
N PRO A 131 -15.03 -2.63 10.89
CA PRO A 131 -14.83 -2.13 12.26
C PRO A 131 -14.52 -3.24 13.27
N GLU A 132 -15.19 -4.39 13.17
CA GLU A 132 -14.94 -5.52 14.09
C GLU A 132 -13.52 -6.06 13.97
N ALA A 133 -12.98 -6.07 12.76
CA ALA A 133 -11.62 -6.50 12.55
C ALA A 133 -10.56 -5.59 13.18
N TYR A 134 -10.82 -4.29 13.23
CA TYR A 134 -9.96 -3.38 13.98
C TYR A 134 -10.02 -3.63 15.47
N VAL A 135 -11.21 -3.90 16.00
CA VAL A 135 -11.35 -4.28 17.40
C VAL A 135 -10.53 -5.54 17.68
N ARG A 136 -10.65 -6.58 16.84
CA ARG A 136 -9.83 -7.80 16.97
C ARG A 136 -8.32 -7.54 16.86
N LEU A 137 -7.92 -6.58 16.00
CA LEU A 137 -6.52 -6.19 15.87
C LEU A 137 -6.01 -5.53 17.16
N LEU A 138 -6.77 -4.61 17.73
CA LEU A 138 -6.43 -3.94 18.99
C LEU A 138 -6.45 -4.91 20.18
N GLU A 139 -7.41 -5.82 20.23
CA GLU A 139 -7.45 -6.91 21.22
C GLU A 139 -6.21 -7.80 21.13
N GLY A 140 -5.77 -8.13 19.91
CA GLY A 140 -4.55 -8.90 19.68
C GLY A 140 -3.26 -8.20 20.14
N LEU A 141 -3.29 -6.87 20.30
CA LEU A 141 -2.21 -6.08 20.88
C LEU A 141 -2.31 -5.94 22.40
N GLY A 142 -3.34 -6.50 23.04
CA GLY A 142 -3.65 -6.22 24.44
C GLY A 142 -3.93 -4.73 24.67
N ALA A 143 -4.54 -4.07 23.69
CA ALA A 143 -4.81 -2.64 23.76
C ALA A 143 -5.95 -2.32 24.71
N GLY A 144 -5.89 -1.16 25.36
CA GLY A 144 -7.01 -0.65 26.14
C GLY A 144 -7.04 0.87 26.25
N ALA A 145 -8.20 1.36 26.69
CA ALA A 145 -8.41 2.78 26.93
C ALA A 145 -7.75 3.23 28.24
N PRO A 146 -7.42 4.54 28.38
CA PRO A 146 -7.05 5.14 29.65
C PRO A 146 -8.19 5.03 30.68
N VAL A 147 -7.87 5.32 31.95
CA VAL A 147 -8.92 5.40 32.99
C VAL A 147 -9.85 6.56 32.65
N ASP A 148 -11.14 6.27 32.56
CA ASP A 148 -12.14 7.28 32.26
C ASP A 148 -12.18 8.39 33.33
N LYS A 149 -12.41 9.64 32.89
CA LYS A 149 -12.45 10.81 33.77
C LYS A 149 -13.60 10.74 34.76
N GLU A 150 -14.73 10.15 34.37
CA GLU A 150 -15.84 9.97 35.30
C GLU A 150 -15.47 8.95 36.37
N ALA A 151 -14.84 7.82 36.00
CA ALA A 151 -14.34 6.83 36.95
C ALA A 151 -13.34 7.43 37.95
N MET A 152 -12.38 8.25 37.49
CA MET A 152 -11.47 8.99 38.38
C MET A 152 -12.24 9.93 39.32
N SER A 153 -13.22 10.68 38.80
CA SER A 153 -14.03 11.60 39.61
C SER A 153 -14.87 10.89 40.68
N GLN A 154 -15.40 9.70 40.34
CA GLN A 154 -16.17 8.86 41.26
C GLN A 154 -15.27 8.35 42.37
N ARG A 155 -14.06 7.86 42.03
CA ARG A 155 -13.09 7.41 43.02
C ARG A 155 -12.69 8.51 43.99
N VAL A 156 -12.49 9.74 43.50
CA VAL A 156 -12.21 10.90 44.38
C VAL A 156 -13.36 11.19 45.34
N LYS A 157 -14.62 11.11 44.88
CA LYS A 157 -15.80 11.31 45.74
C LYS A 157 -15.88 10.26 46.83
N GLU A 158 -15.58 8.99 46.51
CA GLU A 158 -15.53 7.90 47.50
C GLU A 158 -14.47 8.17 48.57
N ILE A 159 -13.27 8.57 48.19
CA ILE A 159 -12.18 8.89 49.13
C ILE A 159 -12.57 10.03 50.06
N ILE A 160 -13.19 11.09 49.53
CA ILE A 160 -13.69 12.22 50.32
C ILE A 160 -14.72 11.76 51.34
N LYS A 161 -15.68 10.92 50.90
CA LYS A 161 -16.74 10.36 51.74
C LYS A 161 -16.17 9.48 52.85
N ASP A 162 -15.25 8.58 52.52
CA ASP A 162 -14.61 7.68 53.50
C ASP A 162 -13.79 8.47 54.53
N HIS A 163 -13.08 9.52 54.10
CA HIS A 163 -12.34 10.39 55.00
C HIS A 163 -13.27 11.19 55.93
N ALA A 164 -14.40 11.69 55.41
CA ALA A 164 -15.43 12.35 56.24
C ALA A 164 -16.01 11.39 57.29
N LEU A 165 -16.28 10.13 56.92
CA LEU A 165 -16.78 9.11 57.85
C LEU A 165 -15.76 8.79 58.96
N ARG A 166 -14.45 8.74 58.65
CA ARG A 166 -13.40 8.42 59.63
C ARG A 166 -13.13 9.55 60.63
N THR A 167 -13.16 10.80 60.16
CA THR A 167 -12.84 11.98 60.97
C THR A 167 -14.04 12.50 61.77
N GLY A 168 -15.26 12.09 61.42
CA GLY A 168 -16.50 12.58 62.06
C GLY A 168 -16.83 14.04 61.73
N GLU A 169 -16.12 14.65 60.77
CA GLU A 169 -16.38 16.01 60.32
C GLU A 169 -17.47 16.03 59.26
N SER A 170 -18.51 16.85 59.47
CA SER A 170 -19.49 17.11 58.41
C SER A 170 -18.86 17.99 57.31
N GLU A 171 -19.22 17.72 56.05
CA GLU A 171 -18.72 18.46 54.87
C GLU A 171 -18.83 19.99 55.03
N ALA A 172 -19.82 20.46 55.78
CA ALA A 172 -20.07 21.88 56.01
C ALA A 172 -18.98 22.62 56.81
N ARG A 173 -18.14 21.91 57.59
CA ARG A 173 -17.08 22.55 58.40
C ARG A 173 -15.72 22.65 57.70
N ARG A 174 -15.56 22.09 56.51
CA ARG A 174 -14.25 21.88 55.84
C ARG A 174 -13.78 22.99 54.90
N SER A 175 -14.54 24.07 54.69
CA SER A 175 -14.22 25.04 53.64
C SER A 175 -12.97 25.92 53.87
N GLY A 176 -12.19 25.71 54.93
CA GLY A 176 -11.09 26.64 55.30
C GLY A 176 -9.75 26.03 55.71
N VAL A 177 -9.65 24.74 56.00
CA VAL A 177 -8.38 24.10 56.38
C VAL A 177 -8.02 23.09 55.30
N MET A 178 -6.95 23.36 54.55
CA MET A 178 -6.36 22.38 53.63
C MET A 178 -5.87 21.19 54.46
N ASP A 179 -6.65 20.13 54.48
CA ASP A 179 -6.24 18.85 55.02
C ASP A 179 -5.23 18.22 54.05
N THR A 180 -3.95 18.49 54.29
CA THR A 180 -2.83 17.98 53.49
C THR A 180 -2.84 16.45 53.40
N GLU A 181 -3.36 15.77 54.43
CA GLU A 181 -3.46 14.31 54.47
C GLU A 181 -4.53 13.81 53.48
N LEU A 182 -5.66 14.51 53.36
CA LEU A 182 -6.71 14.16 52.40
C LEU A 182 -6.21 14.30 50.95
N GLU A 183 -5.51 15.38 50.62
CA GLU A 183 -4.98 15.59 49.27
C GLU A 183 -3.89 14.57 48.90
N GLU A 184 -3.02 14.22 49.84
CA GLU A 184 -2.02 13.17 49.63
C GLU A 184 -2.69 11.80 49.41
N ASN A 185 -3.70 11.47 50.20
CA ASN A 185 -4.48 10.23 50.04
C ASN A 185 -5.21 10.18 48.70
N LYS A 186 -5.85 11.28 48.27
CA LYS A 186 -6.48 11.37 46.94
C LYS A 186 -5.47 11.11 45.83
N ARG A 187 -4.31 11.76 45.88
CA ARG A 187 -3.25 11.61 44.88
C ARG A 187 -2.75 10.17 44.81
N LYS A 188 -2.50 9.55 45.96
CA LYS A 188 -2.00 8.17 46.04
C LYS A 188 -2.99 7.15 45.47
N GLU A 189 -4.27 7.28 45.82
CA GLU A 189 -5.32 6.38 45.33
C GLU A 189 -5.60 6.58 43.83
N LEU A 190 -5.64 7.82 43.35
CA LEU A 190 -5.77 8.11 41.92
C LEU A 190 -4.59 7.53 41.13
N LEU A 191 -3.36 7.75 41.60
CA LEU A 191 -2.18 7.19 40.97
C LEU A 191 -2.22 5.66 40.98
N SER A 192 -2.68 5.04 42.07
CA SER A 192 -2.85 3.59 42.14
C SER A 192 -3.89 3.08 41.14
N LEU A 193 -4.99 3.81 40.93
CA LEU A 193 -6.02 3.45 39.95
C LEU A 193 -5.47 3.52 38.52
N ILE A 194 -4.82 4.63 38.16
CA ILE A 194 -4.26 4.83 36.82
C ILE A 194 -3.13 3.83 36.55
N ARG A 195 -2.24 3.62 37.52
CA ARG A 195 -1.17 2.61 37.42
C ARG A 195 -1.72 1.20 37.30
N GLY A 196 -2.77 0.86 38.05
CA GLY A 196 -3.44 -0.44 37.97
C GLY A 196 -4.00 -0.70 36.57
N GLN A 197 -4.58 0.33 35.93
CA GLN A 197 -5.01 0.24 34.53
C GLN A 197 -3.82 0.08 33.59
N ALA A 198 -2.75 0.88 33.72
CA ALA A 198 -1.56 0.75 32.88
C ALA A 198 -0.89 -0.64 32.98
N GLN A 199 -1.02 -1.31 34.13
CA GLN A 199 -0.54 -2.67 34.36
C GLN A 199 -1.44 -3.75 33.77
N SER A 200 -2.72 -3.45 33.51
CA SER A 200 -3.68 -4.44 32.98
C SER A 200 -3.69 -4.52 31.45
N ILE A 201 -3.04 -3.57 30.78
CA ILE A 201 -2.99 -3.47 29.31
C ILE A 201 -1.54 -3.44 28.82
N GLN A 202 -1.34 -3.77 27.54
CA GLN A 202 -0.02 -3.78 26.90
C GLN A 202 0.25 -2.51 26.10
N ILE A 203 -0.78 -1.86 25.57
CA ILE A 203 -0.67 -0.62 24.82
C ILE A 203 -1.94 0.23 25.03
N TYR A 204 -1.79 1.55 25.12
CA TYR A 204 -2.95 2.43 25.00
C TYR A 204 -3.37 2.53 23.54
N ALA A 205 -4.65 2.37 23.28
CA ALA A 205 -5.25 2.72 22.00
C ALA A 205 -6.73 3.01 22.21
N ASP A 206 -7.19 4.14 21.69
CA ASP A 206 -8.61 4.46 21.65
C ASP A 206 -9.31 3.51 20.67
N PRO A 207 -10.35 2.77 21.10
CA PRO A 207 -11.14 1.95 20.22
C PRO A 207 -11.86 2.83 19.19
N PRO A 208 -12.23 2.29 18.02
CA PRO A 208 -13.00 3.03 17.04
C PRO A 208 -14.39 3.36 17.62
N TYR A 209 -14.58 4.59 18.11
CA TYR A 209 -15.88 5.10 18.54
C TYR A 209 -16.69 5.64 17.36
N GLN A 210 -17.71 4.91 16.93
CA GLN A 210 -18.68 5.46 16.00
C GLN A 210 -19.40 6.63 16.69
N ASP A 211 -19.04 7.86 16.34
CA ASP A 211 -19.87 9.02 16.67
C ASP A 211 -20.99 9.10 15.61
N PRO A 212 -22.23 8.72 15.93
CA PRO A 212 -23.33 8.78 14.98
C PRO A 212 -23.71 10.22 14.61
N THR A 213 -23.19 11.23 15.33
CA THR A 213 -23.51 12.64 15.14
C THR A 213 -22.40 13.45 14.45
N SER A 214 -21.19 12.90 14.33
CA SER A 214 -20.10 13.54 13.60
C SER A 214 -20.37 13.53 12.10
N SER A 215 -21.04 14.58 11.62
CA SER A 215 -21.19 14.87 10.19
C SER A 215 -19.90 15.37 9.53
N VAL A 216 -18.79 15.41 10.29
CA VAL A 216 -17.50 15.89 9.80
C VAL A 216 -16.78 14.71 9.14
N TRP A 217 -16.68 14.79 7.82
CA TRP A 217 -16.06 13.89 6.85
C TRP A 217 -14.56 13.56 7.06
N ASN A 218 -14.08 13.60 8.30
CA ASN A 218 -12.69 13.40 8.71
C ASN A 218 -12.65 12.34 9.82
N THR A 219 -13.01 11.10 9.45
CA THR A 219 -13.24 9.93 10.31
C THR A 219 -11.94 9.34 10.88
N THR A 220 -11.14 10.14 11.58
CA THR A 220 -10.19 9.59 12.55
C THR A 220 -10.99 9.22 13.79
N VAL A 221 -11.60 8.04 13.73
CA VAL A 221 -12.39 7.47 14.81
C VAL A 221 -11.47 6.51 15.56
N GLY A 222 -10.90 7.00 16.66
CA GLY A 222 -9.91 6.26 17.46
C GLY A 222 -8.53 6.21 16.82
N SER A 223 -7.74 5.23 17.27
CA SER A 223 -6.32 5.11 16.92
C SER A 223 -6.06 4.64 15.49
N LEU A 224 -7.04 4.01 14.85
CA LEU A 224 -6.93 3.46 13.49
C LEU A 224 -7.95 4.18 12.59
N THR A 225 -7.46 4.78 11.50
CA THR A 225 -8.33 5.57 10.62
C THR A 225 -9.23 4.64 9.79
N LEU A 226 -10.52 4.93 9.80
CA LEU A 226 -11.52 4.32 8.93
C LEU A 226 -11.74 5.17 7.69
N GLY A 227 -11.85 4.54 6.52
CA GLY A 227 -12.17 5.26 5.28
C GLY A 227 -13.61 5.78 5.28
N LYS A 228 -13.89 6.82 4.47
CA LYS A 228 -15.22 7.46 4.34
C LYS A 228 -16.33 6.47 3.95
N TRP A 229 -15.95 5.39 3.27
CA TRP A 229 -16.83 4.35 2.78
C TRP A 229 -17.57 3.59 3.90
N VAL A 230 -17.09 3.62 5.16
CA VAL A 230 -17.81 3.03 6.31
C VAL A 230 -19.19 3.66 6.51
N HIS A 231 -19.35 4.93 6.12
CA HIS A 231 -20.63 5.62 6.18
C HIS A 231 -21.41 5.56 4.85
N SER A 232 -20.84 4.96 3.82
CA SER A 232 -21.54 4.78 2.55
C SER A 232 -22.66 3.77 2.72
N SER A 233 -23.84 4.12 2.23
CA SER A 233 -24.96 3.18 2.14
C SER A 233 -24.70 2.11 1.08
N SER A 234 -23.75 2.30 0.17
CA SER A 234 -23.42 1.36 -0.91
C SER A 234 -21.95 1.53 -1.31
N PRO A 235 -21.00 0.95 -0.56
CA PRO A 235 -19.57 1.11 -0.87
C PRO A 235 -19.26 0.51 -2.24
N THR A 236 -18.44 1.23 -3.00
CA THR A 236 -17.95 0.78 -4.30
C THR A 236 -16.87 -0.29 -4.12
N MET A 237 -16.66 -1.11 -5.16
CA MET A 237 -15.58 -2.11 -5.14
C MET A 237 -14.18 -1.50 -4.97
N PHE A 238 -13.98 -0.26 -5.43
CA PHE A 238 -12.73 0.48 -5.24
C PHE A 238 -12.54 0.83 -3.77
N GLU A 239 -13.56 1.40 -3.14
CA GLU A 239 -13.54 1.74 -1.71
C GLU A 239 -13.32 0.51 -0.82
N LEU A 240 -13.98 -0.62 -1.11
CA LEU A 240 -13.75 -1.87 -0.38
C LEU A 240 -12.33 -2.39 -0.58
N TRP A 241 -11.77 -2.24 -1.78
CA TRP A 241 -10.39 -2.67 -2.04
C TRP A 241 -9.39 -1.80 -1.26
N GLU A 242 -9.60 -0.48 -1.26
CA GLU A 242 -8.84 0.45 -0.43
C GLU A 242 -8.95 0.08 1.06
N ALA A 243 -10.15 -0.24 1.54
CA ALA A 243 -10.38 -0.71 2.91
C ALA A 243 -9.56 -1.96 3.25
N GLN A 244 -9.53 -2.93 2.34
CA GLN A 244 -8.78 -4.17 2.50
C GLN A 244 -7.26 -3.92 2.52
N MET A 245 -6.76 -3.02 1.66
CA MET A 245 -5.34 -2.62 1.65
C MET A 245 -4.94 -1.88 2.93
N ALA A 246 -5.76 -0.91 3.36
CA ALA A 246 -5.51 -0.14 4.58
C ALA A 246 -5.43 -1.05 5.82
N LEU A 247 -6.34 -2.01 5.90
CA LEU A 247 -6.34 -3.01 6.96
C LEU A 247 -5.08 -3.87 6.97
N TRP A 248 -4.63 -4.41 5.82
CA TRP A 248 -3.40 -5.20 5.77
C TRP A 248 -2.19 -4.37 6.25
N ILE A 249 -2.08 -3.11 5.81
CA ILE A 249 -1.05 -2.18 6.29
C ILE A 249 -1.14 -1.98 7.81
N GLN A 250 -2.35 -1.78 8.35
CA GLN A 250 -2.55 -1.62 9.78
C GLN A 250 -2.23 -2.90 10.57
N GLN A 251 -2.48 -4.08 9.99
CA GLN A 251 -2.09 -5.38 10.56
C GLN A 251 -0.56 -5.52 10.62
N ASP A 252 0.16 -5.10 9.59
CA ASP A 252 1.63 -5.10 9.61
C ASP A 252 2.21 -4.12 10.63
N ILE A 253 1.64 -2.93 10.75
CA ILE A 253 2.05 -1.93 11.76
C ILE A 253 1.80 -2.48 13.16
N ALA A 254 0.62 -3.08 13.39
CA ALA A 254 0.29 -3.74 14.63
C ALA A 254 1.26 -4.89 14.92
N GLU A 255 1.60 -5.73 13.93
CA GLU A 255 2.58 -6.81 14.09
C GLU A 255 3.97 -6.29 14.47
N ALA A 256 4.43 -5.19 13.86
CA ALA A 256 5.70 -4.56 14.23
C ALA A 256 5.68 -4.08 15.69
N ILE A 257 4.59 -3.42 16.10
CA ILE A 257 4.38 -2.98 17.49
C ILE A 257 4.32 -4.18 18.44
N ARG A 258 3.62 -5.24 18.05
CA ARG A 258 3.48 -6.48 18.83
C ARG A 258 4.85 -7.10 19.09
N ARG A 259 5.71 -7.17 18.07
CA ARG A 259 7.08 -7.69 18.18
C ARG A 259 7.94 -6.88 19.14
N VAL A 260 7.93 -5.55 19.01
CA VAL A 260 8.79 -4.70 19.86
C VAL A 260 8.29 -4.64 21.31
N ASN A 261 6.97 -4.74 21.52
CA ASN A 261 6.38 -4.81 22.86
C ASN A 261 6.44 -6.20 23.50
N GLY A 262 6.85 -7.23 22.76
CA GLY A 262 6.79 -8.62 23.24
C GLY A 262 5.35 -9.06 23.54
N ALA A 263 4.37 -8.50 22.84
CA ALA A 263 2.96 -8.75 23.09
C ALA A 263 2.62 -10.23 22.85
N GLY A 264 2.04 -10.84 23.88
CA GLY A 264 1.92 -12.29 24.07
C GLY A 264 2.62 -12.80 25.33
N ASP A 265 3.57 -12.02 25.87
CA ASP A 265 4.11 -12.23 27.21
C ASP A 265 3.11 -11.70 28.26
N SER A 266 2.77 -12.52 29.26
CA SER A 266 1.87 -12.15 30.36
C SER A 266 2.45 -11.06 31.26
N GLU A 267 3.78 -10.88 31.24
CA GLU A 267 4.47 -9.84 32.00
C GLU A 267 4.58 -8.51 31.22
N SER A 268 4.20 -8.50 29.94
CA SER A 268 4.20 -7.29 29.11
C SER A 268 3.10 -6.34 29.59
N THR A 269 3.47 -5.10 29.90
CA THR A 269 2.57 -4.03 30.33
C THR A 269 2.98 -2.72 29.68
N VAL A 270 2.05 -1.76 29.55
CA VAL A 270 2.35 -0.43 28.97
C VAL A 270 3.58 0.21 29.61
N ILE A 271 3.72 0.07 30.93
CA ILE A 271 4.80 0.67 31.72
C ILE A 271 6.17 0.19 31.24
N GLY A 272 6.33 -1.10 30.94
CA GLY A 272 7.59 -1.70 30.47
C GLY A 272 7.79 -1.65 28.95
N ASN A 273 6.72 -1.46 28.19
CA ASN A 273 6.73 -1.59 26.74
C ASN A 273 7.38 -0.38 26.04
N PRO A 274 8.12 -0.57 24.94
CA PRO A 274 8.70 0.54 24.19
C PRO A 274 7.64 1.41 23.51
N VAL A 275 6.57 0.83 22.95
CA VAL A 275 5.44 1.60 22.42
C VAL A 275 4.34 1.67 23.48
N LYS A 276 4.02 2.89 23.91
CA LYS A 276 3.08 3.16 25.00
C LYS A 276 1.65 3.39 24.51
N HIS A 277 1.51 4.12 23.41
CA HIS A 277 0.23 4.58 22.91
C HIS A 277 0.24 4.64 21.38
N ILE A 278 -0.75 4.01 20.74
CA ILE A 278 -1.07 4.27 19.33
C ILE A 278 -2.02 5.47 19.30
N VAL A 279 -1.53 6.64 18.94
CA VAL A 279 -2.38 7.84 18.86
C VAL A 279 -3.15 7.83 17.53
N ARG A 280 -2.47 7.47 16.44
CA ARG A 280 -3.08 7.44 15.11
C ARG A 280 -2.31 6.58 14.13
N VAL A 281 -3.01 5.81 13.31
CA VAL A 281 -2.51 5.19 12.07
C VAL A 281 -3.44 5.61 10.94
N LYS A 282 -2.89 6.38 10.00
CA LYS A 282 -3.62 6.92 8.86
C LYS A 282 -3.02 6.42 7.56
N VAL A 283 -3.75 5.55 6.89
CA VAL A 283 -3.47 5.16 5.50
C VAL A 283 -4.22 6.15 4.60
N PRO A 284 -3.53 6.98 3.81
CA PRO A 284 -4.19 7.88 2.87
C PRO A 284 -4.97 7.09 1.81
N PRO A 285 -6.11 7.61 1.34
CA PRO A 285 -6.84 7.01 0.23
C PRO A 285 -5.97 6.79 -1.01
N LEU A 286 -6.21 5.71 -1.75
CA LEU A 286 -5.37 5.36 -2.91
C LEU A 286 -5.46 6.44 -4.01
N ASP A 287 -6.61 7.11 -4.12
CA ASP A 287 -6.88 8.17 -5.09
C ASP A 287 -6.44 9.57 -4.64
N ASP A 288 -6.09 9.75 -3.36
CA ASP A 288 -5.69 11.03 -2.75
C ASP A 288 -4.19 11.05 -2.38
N GLY A 289 -3.38 10.39 -3.21
CA GLY A 289 -1.93 10.35 -3.04
C GLY A 289 -1.41 9.26 -2.10
N GLY A 290 -2.26 8.27 -1.72
CA GLY A 290 -1.80 7.07 -1.02
C GLY A 290 -0.85 6.22 -1.86
N LEU A 291 -0.98 6.26 -3.19
CA LEU A 291 -0.05 5.60 -4.12
C LEU A 291 1.01 6.58 -4.62
N VAL A 292 2.28 6.23 -4.43
CA VAL A 292 3.39 7.09 -4.81
C VAL A 292 3.64 7.01 -6.32
N GLY A 293 3.52 8.14 -7.02
CA GLY A 293 3.87 8.25 -8.43
C GLY A 293 2.79 7.80 -9.41
N LEU A 294 1.56 7.54 -8.93
CA LEU A 294 0.39 7.32 -9.77
C LEU A 294 -0.65 8.41 -9.53
N ASN A 295 -0.89 9.27 -10.54
CA ASN A 295 -2.02 10.19 -10.54
C ASN A 295 -3.26 9.48 -11.10
N ILE A 296 -3.97 8.74 -10.25
CA ILE A 296 -5.22 8.06 -10.67
C ILE A 296 -6.28 9.07 -11.12
N ARG A 297 -6.30 10.27 -10.54
CA ARG A 297 -7.27 11.33 -10.83
C ARG A 297 -7.22 11.88 -12.26
N ASP A 298 -6.10 11.74 -12.96
CA ASP A 298 -5.93 12.24 -14.34
C ASP A 298 -6.28 11.19 -15.41
N THR A 299 -6.59 9.95 -15.02
CA THR A 299 -7.22 9.03 -15.98
C THR A 299 -8.66 9.48 -16.22
N ASP A 300 -9.02 9.68 -17.50
CA ASP A 300 -10.27 10.26 -18.04
C ASP A 300 -11.61 9.69 -17.52
N LEU A 301 -11.60 8.82 -16.52
CA LEU A 301 -12.77 8.26 -15.85
C LEU A 301 -13.49 9.26 -14.93
N ALA A 302 -12.85 10.36 -14.50
CA ALA A 302 -13.42 11.32 -13.56
C ALA A 302 -13.93 12.64 -14.17
N LYS A 303 -13.84 12.86 -15.49
CA LYS A 303 -14.31 14.11 -16.12
C LYS A 303 -15.44 13.91 -17.13
N LYS A 304 -16.64 13.80 -16.56
CA LYS A 304 -17.85 14.44 -17.11
C LYS A 304 -18.75 14.92 -15.97
N SER A 305 -18.19 15.71 -15.06
CA SER A 305 -18.97 16.48 -14.09
C SER A 305 -18.49 17.92 -14.09
N ASP A 306 -19.43 18.81 -14.35
CA ASP A 306 -19.24 20.22 -14.61
C ASP A 306 -18.62 20.98 -13.43
N ASP A 307 -17.65 21.81 -13.80
CA ASP A 307 -17.33 23.13 -13.28
C ASP A 307 -18.04 23.57 -11.98
N SER A 308 -17.37 23.42 -10.83
CA SER A 308 -17.64 24.26 -9.66
C SER A 308 -16.40 24.41 -8.80
N GLY A 309 -15.81 25.62 -8.89
CA GLY A 309 -14.66 26.02 -8.09
C GLY A 309 -15.02 26.16 -6.60
N PHE A 310 -14.27 25.47 -5.75
CA PHE A 310 -14.10 25.81 -4.35
C PHE A 310 -12.60 25.86 -4.01
N PRO A 311 -12.12 26.89 -3.30
CA PRO A 311 -10.73 27.00 -2.87
C PRO A 311 -10.50 26.11 -1.64
N ASN A 312 -9.52 25.20 -1.74
CA ASN A 312 -9.17 24.28 -0.66
C ASN A 312 -8.12 24.93 0.26
N HIS A 313 -8.45 25.08 1.55
CA HIS A 313 -7.55 25.55 2.60
C HIS A 313 -7.05 24.37 3.44
N SER A 314 -5.78 23.98 3.29
CA SER A 314 -4.96 23.42 4.37
C SER A 314 -3.47 23.66 4.08
N GLY A 315 -2.94 24.71 4.70
CA GLY A 315 -1.56 25.14 4.57
C GLY A 315 -0.59 24.21 5.29
N ARG A 316 0.01 23.30 4.52
CA ARG A 316 1.44 23.00 4.58
C ARG A 316 1.91 22.97 3.13
N SER A 317 2.36 24.12 2.63
CA SER A 317 3.02 24.21 1.34
C SER A 317 4.25 23.32 1.37
N ARG A 318 4.16 22.13 0.77
CA ARG A 318 5.34 21.38 0.36
C ARG A 318 6.19 22.31 -0.51
N PRO A 319 7.52 22.36 -0.31
CA PRO A 319 8.38 23.22 -1.10
C PRO A 319 8.21 22.87 -2.58
N ASP A 320 7.96 23.91 -3.36
CA ASP A 320 7.92 23.87 -4.83
C ASP A 320 9.28 23.39 -5.34
N MET A 321 9.34 22.12 -5.74
CA MET A 321 10.56 21.42 -6.16
C MET A 321 10.60 21.37 -7.69
N SER A 322 11.49 22.19 -8.24
CA SER A 322 11.75 22.44 -9.66
C SER A 322 12.22 21.21 -10.46
N GLU A 323 12.19 21.38 -11.79
CA GLU A 323 12.36 20.43 -12.91
C GLU A 323 13.63 19.54 -12.94
N ASP A 324 14.48 19.56 -11.91
CA ASP A 324 15.70 18.77 -11.82
C ASP A 324 15.46 17.39 -11.19
N GLY A 325 14.71 16.53 -11.88
CA GLY A 325 14.64 15.10 -11.55
C GLY A 325 14.27 14.79 -10.09
N ALA A 326 13.54 15.69 -9.43
CA ALA A 326 13.29 15.63 -8.01
C ALA A 326 12.59 14.30 -7.66
N TYR A 327 12.93 13.78 -6.48
CA TYR A 327 12.31 12.67 -5.78
C TYR A 327 10.85 12.99 -5.44
N THR A 328 10.03 13.33 -6.45
CA THR A 328 8.75 14.03 -6.40
C THR A 328 7.62 13.26 -5.74
N GLY A 329 7.89 12.07 -5.19
CA GLY A 329 6.89 11.25 -4.52
C GLY A 329 7.41 10.53 -3.29
N SER A 330 8.68 10.12 -3.26
CA SER A 330 9.28 9.45 -2.10
C SER A 330 10.77 9.77 -1.99
N VAL A 331 11.25 9.94 -0.76
CA VAL A 331 12.67 10.09 -0.41
C VAL A 331 13.51 8.90 -0.91
N THR A 332 12.91 7.71 -1.01
CA THR A 332 13.60 6.50 -1.52
C THR A 332 13.70 6.48 -3.05
N GLY A 333 13.01 7.40 -3.75
CA GLY A 333 12.89 7.39 -5.21
C GLY A 333 11.99 6.30 -5.77
N ARG A 334 11.40 5.45 -4.91
CA ARG A 334 10.47 4.41 -5.33
C ARG A 334 9.13 5.04 -5.76
N LYS A 335 8.55 4.47 -6.81
CA LYS A 335 7.21 4.77 -7.33
C LYS A 335 6.51 3.46 -7.60
N CYS A 336 5.18 3.45 -7.56
CA CYS A 336 4.40 2.31 -8.02
C CYS A 336 4.77 1.99 -9.47
N ASN A 337 4.86 0.71 -9.79
CA ASN A 337 5.20 0.22 -11.12
C ASN A 337 4.43 -1.08 -11.42
N ALA A 338 4.75 -1.74 -12.54
CA ALA A 338 4.07 -2.97 -12.94
C ALA A 338 4.22 -4.13 -11.93
N LEU A 339 5.30 -4.16 -11.15
CA LEU A 339 5.61 -5.24 -10.22
C LEU A 339 5.04 -5.00 -8.81
N TYR A 340 4.98 -3.75 -8.36
CA TYR A 340 4.58 -3.42 -7.00
C TYR A 340 3.96 -2.03 -6.87
N ASP A 341 3.17 -1.89 -5.81
CA ASP A 341 2.63 -0.63 -5.33
C ASP A 341 3.45 -0.14 -4.14
N VAL A 342 3.62 1.19 -4.05
CA VAL A 342 4.29 1.88 -2.96
C VAL A 342 3.25 2.71 -2.24
N ILE A 343 3.04 2.43 -0.96
CA ILE A 343 2.00 3.08 -0.15
C ILE A 343 2.64 3.78 1.03
N HIS A 344 2.31 5.06 1.20
CA HIS A 344 2.71 5.84 2.37
C HIS A 344 1.67 5.76 3.47
N THR A 345 2.09 5.75 4.73
CA THR A 345 1.20 5.70 5.89
C THR A 345 1.74 6.59 7.00
N ASP A 346 0.88 7.47 7.52
CA ASP A 346 1.23 8.36 8.61
C ASP A 346 0.90 7.69 9.94
N VAL A 347 1.87 7.62 10.84
CA VAL A 347 1.76 6.95 12.14
C VAL A 347 2.18 7.90 13.25
N GLU A 348 1.34 8.01 14.27
CA GLU A 348 1.56 8.83 15.47
C GLU A 348 1.55 7.92 16.69
N LEU A 349 2.67 7.89 17.42
CA LEU A 349 2.88 7.00 18.56
C LEU A 349 3.44 7.78 19.75
N VAL A 350 3.13 7.35 20.98
CA VAL A 350 3.91 7.71 22.16
C VAL A 350 4.80 6.52 22.51
N VAL A 351 6.10 6.77 22.65
CA VAL A 351 7.12 5.74 22.83
C VAL A 351 8.11 6.13 23.91
N ASP A 352 8.76 5.14 24.50
CA ASP A 352 9.94 5.32 25.35
C ASP A 352 11.08 5.90 24.51
N ALA A 353 11.59 7.08 24.91
CA ALA A 353 12.60 7.81 24.15
C ALA A 353 13.88 7.01 23.91
N MET A 354 14.26 6.13 24.85
CA MET A 354 15.49 5.35 24.77
C MET A 354 15.35 4.12 23.86
N ARG A 355 14.11 3.72 23.51
CA ARG A 355 13.83 2.47 22.76
C ARG A 355 13.34 2.71 21.34
N ILE A 356 13.41 3.95 20.85
CA ILE A 356 13.09 4.29 19.45
C ILE A 356 13.84 3.39 18.44
N PRO A 357 15.15 3.09 18.59
CA PRO A 357 15.86 2.24 17.63
C PRO A 357 15.28 0.83 17.50
N GLU A 358 14.74 0.27 18.59
CA GLU A 358 14.10 -1.06 18.58
C GLU A 358 12.82 -1.03 17.74
N LEU A 359 12.02 0.03 17.86
CA LEU A 359 10.80 0.23 17.06
C LEU A 359 11.12 0.37 15.57
N LEU A 360 12.12 1.20 15.21
CA LEU A 360 12.52 1.39 13.81
C LEU A 360 13.00 0.06 13.19
N LYS A 361 13.75 -0.74 13.96
CA LYS A 361 14.15 -2.08 13.54
C LYS A 361 12.93 -2.99 13.35
N ALA A 362 11.98 -2.99 14.28
CA ALA A 362 10.79 -3.83 14.19
C ALA A 362 9.96 -3.55 12.93
N PHE A 363 9.82 -2.28 12.53
CA PHE A 363 9.18 -1.94 11.25
C PHE A 363 9.93 -2.56 10.06
N SER A 364 11.25 -2.49 10.02
CA SER A 364 12.04 -3.08 8.91
C SER A 364 11.93 -4.61 8.80
N GLU A 365 11.53 -5.29 9.87
CA GLU A 365 11.34 -6.74 9.93
C GLU A 365 9.92 -7.19 9.51
N VAL A 366 9.03 -6.25 9.23
CA VAL A 366 7.63 -6.49 8.82
C VAL A 366 7.36 -5.87 7.45
N ASN A 367 6.90 -6.73 6.55
CA ASN A 367 6.32 -6.40 5.25
C ASN A 367 6.94 -5.25 4.42
N PHE A 368 8.28 -5.22 4.31
CA PHE A 368 9.01 -4.20 3.55
C PHE A 368 8.72 -2.76 3.99
N ILE A 369 8.35 -2.55 5.26
CA ILE A 369 8.10 -1.22 5.80
C ILE A 369 9.43 -0.50 6.02
N THR A 370 9.52 0.72 5.51
CA THR A 370 10.66 1.63 5.69
C THR A 370 10.17 2.94 6.29
N VAL A 371 10.87 3.47 7.29
CA VAL A 371 10.59 4.82 7.83
C VAL A 371 11.27 5.85 6.93
N ILE A 372 10.50 6.76 6.32
CA ILE A 372 11.03 7.76 5.38
C ILE A 372 11.07 9.18 5.95
N ASP A 373 10.23 9.47 6.94
CA ASP A 373 10.24 10.73 7.69
C ASP A 373 9.93 10.44 9.17
N MET A 374 10.57 11.19 10.06
CA MET A 374 10.41 11.07 11.50
C MET A 374 10.57 12.43 12.17
N SER A 375 9.57 12.80 12.96
CA SER A 375 9.60 13.96 13.86
C SER A 375 9.32 13.52 15.29
N ILE A 376 10.01 14.15 16.25
CA ILE A 376 9.95 13.82 17.67
C ILE A 376 9.49 15.06 18.43
N VAL A 377 8.50 14.90 19.30
CA VAL A 377 7.98 15.97 20.16
C VAL A 377 7.91 15.46 21.59
N ASP A 378 8.32 16.29 22.53
CA ASP A 378 8.23 16.00 23.96
C ASP A 378 6.77 15.84 24.40
N VAL A 379 6.50 14.95 25.35
CA VAL A 379 5.15 14.71 25.87
C VAL A 379 5.11 15.13 27.32
N ASP A 380 4.18 16.03 27.67
CA ASP A 380 3.90 16.33 29.08
C ASP A 380 3.19 15.13 29.73
N GLU A 381 3.94 14.32 30.48
CA GLU A 381 3.43 13.13 31.15
C GLU A 381 2.46 13.49 32.28
N TYR A 382 2.62 14.66 32.92
CA TYR A 382 1.71 15.12 33.96
C TYR A 382 0.35 15.49 33.38
N ALA A 383 0.33 16.22 32.25
CA ALA A 383 -0.91 16.48 31.53
C ALA A 383 -1.58 15.19 31.08
N SER A 384 -0.80 14.25 30.54
CA SER A 384 -1.30 12.93 30.12
C SER A 384 -1.87 12.12 31.29
N MET A 385 -1.27 12.22 32.48
CA MET A 385 -1.78 11.59 33.70
C MET A 385 -3.13 12.15 34.15
N LEU A 386 -3.37 13.45 33.97
CA LEU A 386 -4.69 14.05 34.22
C LEU A 386 -5.76 13.54 33.25
N ASP A 387 -5.35 13.06 32.08
CA ASP A 387 -6.20 12.41 31.08
C ASP A 387 -6.34 10.88 31.29
N GLY A 388 -5.76 10.34 32.36
CA GLY A 388 -5.88 8.92 32.73
C GLY A 388 -4.83 7.99 32.10
N TYR A 389 -3.78 8.56 31.50
CA TYR A 389 -2.64 7.81 30.96
C TYR A 389 -1.50 7.68 31.98
N TYR A 390 -0.86 6.52 32.06
CA TYR A 390 0.38 6.37 32.83
C TYR A 390 1.38 5.53 32.04
N TYR A 391 2.46 6.18 31.61
CA TYR A 391 3.45 5.56 30.72
C TYR A 391 4.65 4.92 31.43
N GLY A 392 4.72 5.06 32.76
CA GLY A 392 5.83 4.60 33.59
C GLY A 392 6.72 5.73 34.07
N ASP A 393 7.91 5.37 34.55
CA ASP A 393 8.89 6.32 35.10
C ASP A 393 9.94 6.77 34.06
N ASN A 394 9.90 6.20 32.86
CA ASN A 394 10.79 6.56 31.76
C ASN A 394 10.23 7.75 30.98
N ASP A 395 11.12 8.60 30.47
CA ASP A 395 10.75 9.71 29.59
C ASP A 395 10.12 9.19 28.29
N VAL A 396 9.01 9.81 27.90
CA VAL A 396 8.32 9.43 26.67
C VAL A 396 8.25 10.58 25.68
N VAL A 397 8.29 10.22 24.40
CA VAL A 397 8.16 11.17 23.31
C VAL A 397 7.06 10.76 22.37
N ARG A 398 6.48 11.75 21.70
CA ARG A 398 5.55 11.57 20.60
C ARG A 398 6.31 11.53 19.29
N LEU A 399 6.17 10.43 18.58
CA LEU A 399 6.70 10.26 17.23
C LEU A 399 5.62 10.51 16.19
N PHE A 400 5.99 11.27 15.16
CA PHE A 400 5.27 11.37 13.90
C PHE A 400 6.13 10.72 12.83
N LEU A 401 5.67 9.58 12.32
CA LEU A 401 6.37 8.78 11.33
C LEU A 401 5.60 8.81 10.02
N THR A 402 6.30 8.95 8.91
CA THR A 402 5.77 8.54 7.61
C THR A 402 6.47 7.24 7.22
N LEU A 403 5.67 6.19 7.11
CA LEU A 403 6.09 4.86 6.70
C LEU A 403 5.87 4.69 5.20
N GLU A 404 6.77 3.98 4.53
CA GLU A 404 6.63 3.50 3.16
C GLU A 404 6.57 1.97 3.18
N SER A 405 5.54 1.39 2.58
CA SER A 405 5.39 -0.06 2.42
C SER A 405 5.33 -0.44 0.94
N ILE A 406 5.83 -1.64 0.61
CA ILE A 406 5.85 -2.17 -0.75
C ILE A 406 4.92 -3.37 -0.85
N TRP A 407 4.00 -3.33 -1.81
CA TRP A 407 2.99 -4.36 -2.04
C TRP A 407 3.15 -4.96 -3.43
N LEU A 408 3.62 -6.20 -3.52
CA LEU A 408 3.86 -6.92 -4.77
C LEU A 408 2.54 -7.25 -5.46
N ARG A 409 2.38 -6.78 -6.70
CA ARG A 409 1.14 -6.94 -7.49
C ARG A 409 0.83 -8.39 -7.82
N ARG A 410 1.81 -9.28 -7.80
CA ARG A 410 1.62 -10.69 -8.15
C ARG A 410 0.56 -11.38 -7.28
N TRP A 411 0.47 -11.08 -5.99
CA TRP A 411 -0.55 -11.70 -5.13
C TRP A 411 -1.81 -10.82 -4.97
N THR A 412 -1.68 -9.50 -5.07
CA THR A 412 -2.83 -8.60 -4.98
C THR A 412 -3.62 -8.59 -6.29
N ALA A 413 -2.95 -8.37 -7.43
CA ALA A 413 -3.52 -8.32 -8.76
C ALA A 413 -3.57 -9.69 -9.46
N GLY A 414 -2.78 -10.67 -9.02
CA GLY A 414 -2.67 -12.00 -9.67
C GLY A 414 -1.75 -11.95 -10.88
N HIS A 415 -1.64 -13.08 -11.58
CA HIS A 415 -0.97 -13.11 -12.88
C HIS A 415 -1.74 -12.31 -13.93
N ALA A 416 -1.03 -11.70 -14.88
CA ALA A 416 -1.61 -11.07 -16.04
C ALA A 416 -2.34 -12.09 -16.91
N ASP A 417 -1.71 -13.25 -17.13
CA ASP A 417 -2.26 -14.34 -17.92
C ASP A 417 -1.74 -15.73 -17.43
N ALA A 418 -2.24 -16.80 -18.06
CA ALA A 418 -1.83 -18.17 -17.75
C ALA A 418 -0.41 -18.49 -18.23
N GLU A 419 0.11 -17.77 -19.23
CA GLU A 419 1.45 -17.96 -19.77
C GLU A 419 2.50 -17.48 -18.77
N GLU A 420 2.28 -16.31 -18.16
CA GLU A 420 3.08 -15.78 -17.08
C GLU A 420 3.10 -16.78 -15.91
N ALA A 421 1.94 -17.27 -15.46
CA ALA A 421 1.88 -18.28 -14.39
C ALA A 421 2.70 -19.54 -14.73
N ALA A 422 2.58 -20.04 -15.96
CA ALA A 422 3.36 -21.18 -16.45
C ALA A 422 4.87 -20.88 -16.49
N GLU A 423 5.26 -19.64 -16.81
CA GLU A 423 6.65 -19.21 -16.84
C GLU A 423 7.29 -19.32 -15.45
N PHE A 424 6.53 -19.04 -14.40
CA PHE A 424 6.98 -19.18 -13.01
C PHE A 424 6.78 -20.59 -12.43
N GLY A 425 6.20 -21.52 -13.18
CA GLY A 425 5.90 -22.88 -12.70
C GLY A 425 4.85 -22.92 -11.59
N GLU A 426 4.00 -21.89 -11.50
CA GLU A 426 2.98 -21.76 -10.47
C GLU A 426 1.58 -22.04 -11.04
N PRO A 427 0.64 -22.51 -10.20
CA PRO A 427 -0.76 -22.56 -10.61
C PRO A 427 -1.23 -21.14 -10.91
N PHE A 428 -2.04 -20.96 -11.97
CA PHE A 428 -2.66 -19.69 -12.25
C PHE A 428 -3.53 -19.24 -11.05
N VAL A 429 -3.04 -18.26 -10.30
CA VAL A 429 -3.77 -17.66 -9.18
C VAL A 429 -4.48 -16.41 -9.68
N ARG A 430 -5.82 -16.46 -9.64
CA ARG A 430 -6.63 -15.28 -9.88
C ARG A 430 -6.41 -14.29 -8.74
N GLY A 431 -5.95 -13.09 -9.08
CA GLY A 431 -5.73 -12.07 -8.07
C GLY A 431 -7.02 -11.57 -7.44
N LYS A 432 -6.85 -10.86 -6.33
CA LYS A 432 -7.94 -10.32 -5.52
C LYS A 432 -8.38 -8.93 -5.99
N MET A 433 -7.51 -8.19 -6.68
CA MET A 433 -7.78 -6.83 -7.14
C MET A 433 -8.97 -6.76 -8.12
N PRO A 434 -9.97 -5.89 -7.87
CA PRO A 434 -11.07 -5.64 -8.79
C PRO A 434 -10.62 -5.09 -10.15
N ASP A 435 -11.35 -5.42 -11.22
CA ASP A 435 -11.00 -4.98 -12.59
C ASP A 435 -10.97 -3.45 -12.74
N ARG A 436 -11.87 -2.73 -12.05
CA ARG A 436 -11.84 -1.25 -12.04
C ARG A 436 -10.59 -0.68 -11.39
N VAL A 437 -10.10 -1.31 -10.32
CA VAL A 437 -8.85 -0.92 -9.67
C VAL A 437 -7.68 -1.23 -10.59
N ARG A 438 -7.68 -2.42 -11.22
CA ARG A 438 -6.66 -2.79 -12.23
C ARG A 438 -6.57 -1.73 -13.34
N GLN A 439 -7.71 -1.37 -13.93
CA GLN A 439 -7.77 -0.35 -14.98
C GLN A 439 -7.24 1.01 -14.50
N ALA A 440 -7.62 1.44 -13.30
CA ALA A 440 -7.12 2.69 -12.70
C ALA A 440 -5.59 2.67 -12.47
N LEU A 441 -5.01 1.49 -12.26
CA LEU A 441 -3.57 1.26 -12.11
C LEU A 441 -2.84 0.98 -13.44
N GLY A 442 -3.54 1.12 -14.58
CA GLY A 442 -2.98 0.84 -15.91
C GLY A 442 -2.70 -0.64 -16.17
N LEU A 443 -3.29 -1.54 -15.38
CA LEU A 443 -3.23 -2.98 -15.61
C LEU A 443 -4.34 -3.39 -16.57
N GLU A 444 -4.05 -4.36 -17.44
CA GLU A 444 -5.05 -4.87 -18.36
C GLU A 444 -6.23 -5.49 -17.57
N PRO A 445 -7.48 -5.25 -18.02
CA PRO A 445 -8.64 -5.96 -17.51
C PRO A 445 -8.40 -7.45 -17.66
N ARG A 446 -8.88 -8.25 -16.72
CA ARG A 446 -8.84 -9.70 -16.90
C ARG A 446 -9.70 -10.06 -18.10
N GLU A 447 -9.20 -10.94 -18.97
CA GLU A 447 -10.08 -11.64 -19.90
C GLU A 447 -11.20 -12.27 -19.08
N GLU A 448 -12.45 -12.02 -19.46
CA GLU A 448 -13.57 -12.64 -18.78
C GLU A 448 -13.37 -14.16 -18.87
N ASP A 449 -13.37 -14.85 -17.71
CA ASP A 449 -13.37 -16.31 -17.70
C ASP A 449 -14.43 -16.76 -18.72
N PRO A 450 -14.11 -17.68 -19.63
CA PRO A 450 -15.11 -18.24 -20.53
C PRO A 450 -16.24 -18.70 -19.63
N THR A 451 -17.40 -18.04 -19.78
CA THR A 451 -18.56 -18.19 -18.88
C THR A 451 -18.68 -19.66 -18.57
N PRO A 452 -18.55 -20.10 -17.29
CA PRO A 452 -18.41 -21.51 -16.97
C PRO A 452 -19.54 -22.22 -17.69
N GLU A 453 -19.15 -23.05 -18.68
CA GLU A 453 -20.09 -23.61 -19.65
C GLU A 453 -21.24 -24.17 -18.81
N PRO A 454 -22.47 -23.64 -18.95
CA PRO A 454 -23.51 -23.84 -17.96
C PRO A 454 -23.61 -25.32 -17.72
N LEU A 455 -23.22 -25.77 -16.50
CA LEU A 455 -23.07 -27.17 -16.14
C LEU A 455 -24.21 -27.92 -16.81
N ARG A 456 -23.91 -28.57 -17.95
CA ARG A 456 -24.96 -29.18 -18.76
C ARG A 456 -25.63 -30.11 -17.79
N SER A 457 -26.85 -29.75 -17.39
CA SER A 457 -27.60 -30.52 -16.42
C SER A 457 -27.67 -31.89 -17.05
N ALA A 458 -26.89 -32.82 -16.50
CA ALA A 458 -26.91 -34.19 -16.93
C ALA A 458 -28.33 -34.63 -16.62
N SER A 459 -29.19 -34.52 -17.63
CA SER A 459 -30.55 -34.99 -17.63
C SER A 459 -30.46 -36.44 -17.20
N ARG A 460 -30.76 -36.70 -15.93
CA ARG A 460 -31.03 -38.03 -15.40
C ARG A 460 -32.36 -38.47 -16.02
N SER A 461 -32.32 -38.72 -17.31
CA SER A 461 -33.36 -39.36 -18.09
C SER A 461 -32.92 -40.81 -18.25
N GLY A 462 -33.46 -41.69 -17.40
CA GLY A 462 -33.48 -43.12 -17.70
C GLY A 462 -33.06 -44.03 -16.57
N ILE A 463 -33.91 -44.18 -15.54
CA ILE A 463 -34.21 -45.50 -14.98
C ILE A 463 -35.73 -45.54 -14.79
N ARG A 464 -36.39 -46.36 -15.59
CA ARG A 464 -37.77 -46.83 -15.42
C ARG A 464 -37.74 -48.33 -15.33
#